data_AF-A0AAE0CHQ3-F1
#
_entry.id   AF-A0AAE0CHQ3-F1
#
_cell.length_a   1.000
_cell.length_b   1.000
_cell.length_c   1.000
_cell.angle_alpha   90.00
_cell.angle_beta   90.00
_cell.angle_gamma   90.00
#
_symmetry.space_group_name_H-M   'P 1'
#
loop_
_entity.id
_entity.type
_entity.pdbx_description
1 polymer ?
#
loop_
_entity_poly.entity_id
_entity_poly.type
_entity_poly.pdbx_seq_one_letter_code
_entity_poly.pdbx_strand_id
1 'polypeptide(L)'
;MKRHTKLMSHFQVQIECSKEIEGGWAEIAKNSQRHKQLMLTYALKVADLGHMMHSSVVHCEWVAHLQAEFWRQGDKELKLNRVLGPMMDRNTTTSLASSQVGFIDFVVEPCFSHFTKAFPGCQHVLIAMSTNRSFWKVRPTGLHLVRTSQTAE
;
A
#
# COMPACT_ATOMS: atom_id res chain seq x y z
N MET A 1 -10.18 -1.06 -10.28
CA MET A 1 -10.39 -0.09 -9.17
C MET A 1 -11.76 -0.08 -8.51
N LYS A 2 -12.90 -0.19 -9.21
CA LYS A 2 -14.25 -0.02 -8.60
C LYS A 2 -14.55 -0.91 -7.37
N ARG A 3 -14.06 -2.15 -7.33
CA ARG A 3 -14.27 -3.06 -6.19
C ARG A 3 -13.45 -2.67 -4.96
N HIS A 4 -12.20 -2.22 -5.18
CA HIS A 4 -11.30 -1.76 -4.12
C HIS A 4 -11.86 -0.53 -3.41
N THR A 5 -12.25 0.50 -4.17
CA THR A 5 -12.81 1.73 -3.61
C THR A 5 -14.11 1.48 -2.85
N LYS A 6 -14.94 0.52 -3.31
CA LYS A 6 -16.16 0.11 -2.62
C LYS A 6 -15.89 -0.56 -1.27
N LEU A 7 -14.88 -1.44 -1.18
CA LEU A 7 -14.49 -2.06 0.09
C LEU A 7 -13.98 -1.01 1.07
N MET A 8 -13.13 -0.09 0.59
CA MET A 8 -12.54 0.98 1.39
C MET A 8 -13.61 1.88 2.01
N SER A 9 -14.51 2.42 1.17
CA SER A 9 -15.56 3.31 1.63
C SER A 9 -16.58 2.60 2.52
N HIS A 10 -16.94 1.36 2.21
CA HIS A 10 -17.86 0.60 3.05
C HIS A 10 -17.28 0.33 4.44
N PHE A 11 -16.01 -0.08 4.54
CA PHE A 11 -15.37 -0.27 5.84
C PHE A 11 -15.25 1.05 6.61
N GLN A 12 -14.83 2.13 5.96
CA GLN A 12 -14.75 3.45 6.57
C GLN A 12 -16.09 3.89 7.18
N VAL A 13 -17.19 3.77 6.44
CA VAL A 13 -18.53 4.13 6.92
C VAL A 13 -18.90 3.30 8.15
N GLN A 14 -18.64 1.97 8.12
CA GLN A 14 -18.95 1.10 9.25
C GLN A 14 -18.14 1.43 10.50
N ILE A 15 -16.85 1.77 10.35
CA ILE A 15 -16.02 2.23 11.47
C ILE A 15 -16.53 3.54 12.03
N GLU A 16 -16.93 4.49 11.19
CA GLU A 16 -17.46 5.78 11.64
C GLU A 16 -18.78 5.60 12.41
N CYS A 17 -19.73 4.84 11.86
CA CYS A 17 -20.99 4.51 12.54
C CYS A 17 -20.78 3.75 13.85
N SER A 18 -19.68 3.00 13.98
CA SER A 18 -19.39 2.24 15.20
C SER A 18 -18.97 3.09 16.39
N LYS A 19 -18.57 4.35 16.19
CA LYS A 19 -18.06 5.21 17.28
C LYS A 19 -19.12 5.55 18.32
N GLU A 20 -20.39 5.56 17.93
CA GLU A 20 -21.52 5.88 18.80
C GLU A 20 -22.02 4.64 19.58
N ILE A 21 -21.47 3.46 19.30
CA ILE A 21 -21.89 2.20 19.91
C ILE A 21 -20.93 1.87 21.07
N GLU A 22 -21.50 1.54 22.23
CA GLU A 22 -20.72 1.05 23.38
C GLU A 22 -19.95 -0.23 23.00
N GLY A 23 -18.64 -0.25 23.23
CA GLY A 23 -17.75 -1.34 22.76
C GLY A 23 -17.33 -1.23 21.29
N GLY A 24 -17.86 -0.27 20.54
CA GLY A 24 -17.43 0.14 19.20
C GLY A 24 -17.47 -0.97 18.15
N TRP A 25 -16.53 -0.89 17.20
CA TRP A 25 -16.41 -1.87 16.12
C TRP A 25 -16.27 -3.32 16.60
N ALA A 26 -15.55 -3.54 17.71
CA ALA A 26 -15.33 -4.88 18.25
C ALA A 26 -16.66 -5.56 18.62
N GLU A 27 -17.60 -4.80 19.16
CA GLU A 27 -18.92 -5.32 19.55
C GLU A 27 -19.79 -5.61 18.32
N ILE A 28 -19.80 -4.71 17.34
CA ILE A 28 -20.53 -4.90 16.07
C ILE A 28 -20.02 -6.14 15.33
N ALA A 29 -18.69 -6.30 15.26
CA ALA A 29 -18.07 -7.43 14.61
C ALA A 29 -18.39 -8.74 15.34
N LYS A 30 -18.37 -8.79 16.68
CA LYS A 30 -18.69 -10.02 17.43
C LYS A 30 -20.09 -10.55 17.14
N ASN A 31 -21.06 -9.65 17.00
CA ASN A 31 -22.48 -10.01 16.90
C ASN A 31 -23.02 -10.13 15.47
N SER A 32 -22.18 -9.97 14.45
CA SER A 32 -22.64 -10.00 13.07
C SER A 32 -21.66 -10.66 12.12
N GLN A 33 -22.08 -11.78 11.51
CA GLN A 33 -21.26 -12.53 10.55
C GLN A 33 -20.83 -11.67 9.35
N ARG A 34 -21.72 -10.77 8.88
CA ARG A 34 -21.41 -9.83 7.80
C ARG A 34 -20.29 -8.87 8.19
N HIS A 35 -20.31 -8.33 9.42
CA HIS A 35 -19.26 -7.44 9.90
C HIS A 35 -17.95 -8.19 10.16
N LYS A 36 -17.99 -9.43 10.65
CA LYS A 36 -16.80 -10.31 10.72
C LYS A 36 -16.17 -10.51 9.35
N GLN A 37 -16.97 -10.82 8.34
CA GLN A 37 -16.45 -11.05 7.00
C GLN A 37 -15.88 -9.76 6.38
N LEU A 38 -16.55 -8.62 6.59
CA LEU A 38 -16.03 -7.33 6.19
C LEU A 38 -14.67 -7.03 6.87
N MET A 39 -14.57 -7.29 8.18
CA MET A 39 -13.33 -7.15 8.95
C MET A 39 -12.20 -7.98 8.35
N LEU A 40 -12.42 -9.28 8.16
CA LEU A 40 -11.40 -10.20 7.66
C LEU A 40 -10.99 -9.85 6.24
N THR A 41 -11.93 -9.46 5.39
CA THR A 41 -11.64 -9.02 4.01
C THR A 41 -10.78 -7.76 4.02
N TYR A 42 -11.06 -6.83 4.93
CA TYR A 42 -10.27 -5.62 5.07
C TYR A 42 -8.87 -5.89 5.65
N ALA A 43 -8.78 -6.77 6.65
CA ALA A 43 -7.50 -7.20 7.22
C ALA A 43 -6.60 -7.86 6.15
N LEU A 44 -7.15 -8.69 5.27
CA LEU A 44 -6.43 -9.24 4.12
C LEU A 44 -5.92 -8.13 3.18
N LYS A 45 -6.71 -7.09 2.94
CA LYS A 45 -6.28 -5.94 2.11
C LYS A 45 -5.14 -5.14 2.76
N VAL A 46 -5.15 -5.02 4.08
CA VAL A 46 -4.06 -4.38 4.85
C VAL A 46 -2.81 -5.25 4.83
N ALA A 47 -2.95 -6.57 4.99
CA ALA A 47 -1.84 -7.53 4.92
C ALA A 47 -1.16 -7.55 3.53
N ASP A 48 -1.94 -7.37 2.46
CA ASP A 48 -1.44 -7.19 1.07
C ASP A 48 -0.51 -5.96 0.92
N LEU A 49 -0.58 -5.00 1.84
CA LEU A 49 0.29 -3.83 1.91
C LEU A 49 1.40 -3.98 2.97
N GLY A 50 1.67 -5.20 3.43
CA GLY A 50 2.58 -5.52 4.54
C GLY A 50 3.98 -4.90 4.42
N HIS A 51 4.52 -4.78 3.20
CA HIS A 51 5.84 -4.15 2.96
C HIS A 51 5.93 -2.70 3.47
N MET A 52 4.80 -2.01 3.67
CA MET A 52 4.73 -0.66 4.24
C MET A 52 4.99 -0.62 5.75
N MET A 53 4.83 -1.76 6.43
CA MET A 53 4.97 -1.91 7.88
C MET A 53 6.39 -2.32 8.29
N HIS A 54 7.26 -2.62 7.33
CA HIS A 54 8.63 -3.03 7.57
C HIS A 54 9.60 -1.85 7.56
N SER A 55 10.83 -2.10 8.00
CA SER A 55 11.92 -1.13 7.92
C SER A 55 12.14 -0.66 6.49
N SER A 56 12.67 0.56 6.31
CA SER A 56 12.86 1.14 4.99
C SER A 56 13.76 0.31 4.08
N VAL A 57 14.69 -0.47 4.64
CA VAL A 57 15.54 -1.40 3.88
C VAL A 57 14.69 -2.49 3.22
N VAL A 58 13.86 -3.19 4.00
CA VAL A 58 12.98 -4.25 3.49
C VAL A 58 11.92 -3.67 2.55
N HIS A 59 11.33 -2.53 2.91
CA HIS A 59 10.39 -1.82 2.07
C HIS A 59 10.98 -1.50 0.68
N CYS A 60 12.23 -1.03 0.63
CA CYS A 60 12.91 -0.71 -0.64
C CYS A 60 13.16 -1.95 -1.51
N GLU A 61 13.54 -3.08 -0.93
CA GLU A 61 13.69 -4.34 -1.66
C GLU A 61 12.37 -4.74 -2.34
N TRP A 62 11.26 -4.68 -1.60
CA TRP A 62 9.92 -4.94 -2.16
C TRP A 62 9.57 -3.99 -3.29
N VAL A 63 9.79 -2.69 -3.11
CA VAL A 63 9.54 -1.69 -4.15
C VAL A 63 10.39 -1.93 -5.40
N ALA A 64 11.66 -2.32 -5.24
CA ALA A 64 12.53 -2.65 -6.35
C ALA A 64 12.02 -3.87 -7.14
N HIS A 65 11.54 -4.91 -6.44
CA HIS A 65 10.99 -6.11 -7.09
C HIS A 65 9.69 -5.79 -7.84
N LEU A 66 8.80 -4.98 -7.23
CA LEU A 66 7.57 -4.52 -7.88
C LEU A 66 7.87 -3.69 -9.14
N GLN A 67 8.85 -2.79 -9.07
CA GLN A 67 9.23 -1.97 -10.23
C GLN A 67 9.86 -2.81 -11.34
N ALA A 68 10.67 -3.81 -11.00
CA ALA A 68 11.22 -4.76 -11.97
C ALA A 68 10.12 -5.58 -12.65
N GLU A 69 9.09 -5.98 -11.90
CA GLU A 69 7.92 -6.66 -12.46
C GLU A 69 7.15 -5.77 -13.44
N PHE A 70 6.91 -4.50 -13.08
CA PHE A 70 6.26 -3.51 -13.96
C PHE A 70 7.04 -3.32 -15.27
N TRP A 71 8.36 -3.19 -15.19
CA TRP A 71 9.17 -3.08 -16.40
C TRP A 71 9.10 -4.33 -17.27
N ARG A 72 9.14 -5.52 -16.68
CA ARG A 72 8.99 -6.78 -17.42
C ARG A 72 7.61 -6.89 -18.09
N GLN A 73 6.55 -6.37 -17.45
CA GLN A 73 5.24 -6.26 -18.07
C GLN A 73 5.25 -5.28 -19.25
N GLY A 74 5.83 -4.10 -19.07
CA GLY A 74 5.97 -3.10 -20.14
C GLY A 74 6.72 -3.64 -21.36
N ASP A 75 7.84 -4.33 -21.15
CA ASP A 75 8.59 -4.95 -22.24
C ASP A 75 7.74 -5.96 -23.05
N LYS A 76 6.86 -6.71 -22.36
CA LYS A 76 5.93 -7.64 -23.02
C LYS A 76 4.83 -6.89 -23.76
N GLU A 77 4.30 -5.82 -23.19
CA GLU A 77 3.27 -4.98 -23.82
C GLU A 77 3.80 -4.30 -25.09
N LEU A 78 5.02 -3.79 -25.06
CA LEU A 78 5.71 -3.23 -26.24
C LEU A 78 5.84 -4.26 -27.36
N LYS A 79 6.28 -5.49 -27.05
CA LYS A 79 6.40 -6.58 -28.04
C LYS A 79 5.06 -6.94 -28.68
N LEU A 80 3.96 -6.66 -27.99
CA LEU A 80 2.59 -6.88 -28.47
C LEU A 80 1.98 -5.61 -29.10
N ASN A 81 2.78 -4.57 -29.35
CA ASN A 81 2.34 -3.26 -29.86
C ASN A 81 1.21 -2.63 -29.01
N ARG A 82 1.26 -2.80 -27.69
CA ARG A 82 0.32 -2.18 -26.74
C ARG A 82 0.89 -0.88 -26.19
N VAL A 83 -0.01 0.05 -25.85
CA VAL A 83 0.35 1.29 -25.15
C VAL A 83 0.86 0.95 -23.76
N LEU A 84 2.03 1.48 -23.40
CA LEU A 84 2.62 1.29 -22.07
C LEU A 84 1.87 2.04 -20.98
N GLY A 85 1.75 1.39 -19.82
CA GLY A 85 1.34 2.08 -18.60
C GLY A 85 2.41 3.07 -18.10
N PRO A 86 2.03 4.14 -17.37
CA PRO A 86 2.95 5.19 -16.93
C PRO A 86 4.13 4.74 -16.05
N MET A 87 4.00 3.59 -15.38
CA MET A 87 5.02 2.99 -14.51
C MET A 87 5.74 1.80 -15.15
N MET A 88 5.31 1.40 -16.35
CA MET A 88 5.74 0.17 -17.03
C MET A 88 6.91 0.43 -18.00
N ASP A 89 7.15 1.68 -18.37
CA ASP A 89 8.29 2.05 -19.18
C ASP A 89 9.52 2.31 -18.30
N ARG A 90 10.58 1.53 -18.54
CA ARG A 90 11.87 1.65 -17.84
C ARG A 90 12.69 2.86 -18.30
N ASN A 91 12.32 3.48 -19.42
CA ASN A 91 13.04 4.61 -20.00
C ASN A 91 12.41 5.96 -19.60
N THR A 92 11.26 5.96 -18.93
CA THR A 92 10.61 7.20 -18.50
C THR A 92 11.30 7.79 -17.29
N THR A 93 11.31 9.12 -17.20
CA THR A 93 11.77 9.89 -16.04
C THR A 93 10.78 9.89 -14.87
N THR A 94 9.73 9.05 -14.91
CA THR A 94 8.75 8.95 -13.83
C THR A 94 9.48 8.62 -12.52
N SER A 95 9.45 9.58 -11.61
CA SER A 95 10.13 9.45 -10.33
C SER A 95 9.48 8.33 -9.51
N LEU A 96 10.22 7.22 -9.34
CA LEU A 96 9.83 6.14 -8.45
C LEU A 96 9.46 6.70 -7.07
N ALA A 97 10.23 7.66 -6.57
CA ALA A 97 9.97 8.33 -5.30
C ALA A 97 8.61 9.04 -5.27
N SER A 98 8.29 9.83 -6.31
CA SER A 98 6.99 10.52 -6.39
C SER A 98 5.83 9.53 -6.51
N SER A 99 6.02 8.44 -7.26
CA SER A 99 5.04 7.36 -7.37
C SER A 99 4.79 6.67 -6.02
N GLN A 100 5.84 6.38 -5.25
CA GLN A 100 5.71 5.80 -3.92
C GLN A 100 5.02 6.75 -2.94
N VAL A 101 5.36 8.05 -2.95
CA VAL A 101 4.66 9.05 -2.12
C VAL A 101 3.18 9.11 -2.47
N GLY A 102 2.83 9.17 -3.76
CA GLY A 102 1.45 9.17 -4.22
C GLY A 102 0.70 7.89 -3.83
N PHE A 103 1.33 6.73 -3.98
CA PHE A 103 0.73 5.46 -3.57
C PHE A 103 0.45 5.42 -2.06
N ILE A 104 1.39 5.89 -1.25
CA ILE A 104 1.20 5.99 0.20
C ILE A 104 0.04 6.93 0.53
N ASP A 105 0.04 8.14 -0.02
CA ASP A 105 -0.96 9.17 0.29
C ASP A 105 -2.38 8.78 -0.13
N PHE A 106 -2.54 8.18 -1.31
CA PHE A 106 -3.86 7.93 -1.88
C PHE A 106 -4.39 6.52 -1.65
N VAL A 107 -3.53 5.56 -1.31
CA VAL A 107 -3.94 4.16 -1.11
C VAL A 107 -3.63 3.69 0.31
N VAL A 108 -2.38 3.76 0.74
CA VAL A 108 -1.94 3.09 1.98
C VAL A 108 -2.40 3.82 3.23
N GLU A 109 -2.21 5.13 3.30
CA GLU A 109 -2.58 5.94 4.46
C GLU A 109 -4.09 5.82 4.77
N PRO A 110 -5.02 5.95 3.79
CA PRO A 110 -6.43 5.67 4.05
C PRO A 110 -6.69 4.24 4.53
N CYS A 111 -6.00 3.22 3.99
CA CYS A 111 -6.16 1.84 4.45
C CYS A 111 -5.79 1.70 5.93
N PHE A 112 -4.58 2.15 6.26
CA PHE A 112 -4.01 1.93 7.58
C PHE A 112 -4.72 2.79 8.62
N SER A 113 -5.07 4.03 8.31
CA SER A 113 -5.77 4.93 9.25
C SER A 113 -7.13 4.37 9.67
N HIS A 114 -7.92 3.82 8.75
CA HIS A 114 -9.19 3.18 9.10
C HIS A 114 -8.98 1.87 9.85
N PHE A 115 -7.96 1.09 9.48
CA PHE A 115 -7.64 -0.14 10.17
C PHE A 115 -7.25 0.09 11.63
N THR A 116 -6.41 1.10 11.92
CA THR A 116 -5.96 1.38 13.29
C THR A 116 -7.03 2.03 14.16
N LYS A 117 -8.05 2.67 13.57
CA LYS A 117 -9.27 3.06 14.29
C LYS A 117 -10.06 1.84 14.76
N ALA A 118 -10.14 0.80 13.93
CA ALA A 118 -10.80 -0.46 14.26
C ALA A 118 -9.97 -1.32 15.23
N PHE A 119 -8.64 -1.24 15.14
CA PHE A 119 -7.67 -1.99 15.93
C PHE A 119 -6.59 -1.06 16.51
N PRO A 120 -6.88 -0.38 17.65
CA PRO A 120 -5.94 0.57 18.24
C PRO A 120 -4.58 -0.04 18.64
N GLY A 121 -4.49 -1.35 18.84
CA GLY A 121 -3.20 -2.04 19.06
C GLY A 121 -2.25 -2.00 17.84
N CYS A 122 -2.76 -1.68 16.66
CA CYS A 122 -2.01 -1.67 15.40
C CYS A 122 -1.44 -0.28 15.03
N GLN A 123 -1.47 0.72 15.93
CA GLN A 123 -0.99 2.08 15.63
C GLN A 123 0.45 2.16 15.12
N HIS A 124 1.31 1.21 15.51
CA HIS A 124 2.69 1.11 15.03
C HIS A 124 2.82 1.01 13.50
N VAL A 125 1.78 0.50 12.82
CA VAL A 125 1.71 0.42 11.36
C VAL A 125 1.75 1.81 10.71
N LEU A 126 1.11 2.82 11.31
CA LEU A 126 1.15 4.20 10.80
C LEU A 126 2.54 4.83 10.95
N ILE A 127 3.25 4.48 12.03
CA ILE A 127 4.61 4.98 12.27
C ILE A 127 5.55 4.46 11.17
N ALA A 128 5.58 3.14 10.94
CA ALA A 128 6.43 2.52 9.93
C ALA A 128 6.14 3.06 8.51
N MET A 129 4.86 3.18 8.15
CA MET A 129 4.45 3.77 6.88
C MET A 129 4.89 5.24 6.77
N SER A 130 4.75 6.05 7.82
CA SER A 130 5.20 7.45 7.83
C SER A 130 6.71 7.59 7.67
N THR A 131 7.49 6.70 8.28
CA THR A 131 8.95 6.60 8.07
C THR A 131 9.26 6.32 6.61
N ASN A 132 8.62 5.32 6.01
CA ASN A 132 8.82 4.95 4.60
C ASN A 132 8.39 6.09 3.65
N ARG A 133 7.31 6.78 3.96
CA ARG A 133 6.87 7.96 3.22
C ARG A 133 7.90 9.09 3.27
N SER A 134 8.43 9.36 4.45
CA SER A 134 9.42 10.42 4.67
C SER A 134 10.71 10.10 3.92
N PHE A 135 11.13 8.83 3.94
CA PHE A 135 12.25 8.33 3.16
C PHE A 135 12.11 8.63 1.66
N TRP A 136 10.91 8.43 1.09
CA TRP A 136 10.67 8.73 -0.32
C TRP A 136 10.57 10.23 -0.62
N LYS A 137 10.02 11.04 0.29
CA LYS A 137 9.89 12.49 0.12
C LYS A 137 11.23 13.22 -0.03
N VAL A 138 12.27 12.76 0.67
CA VAL A 138 13.58 13.43 0.67
C VAL A 138 14.50 12.96 -0.46
N ARG A 139 14.09 11.97 -1.27
CA ARG A 139 14.90 11.45 -2.37
C ARG A 139 14.79 12.34 -3.62
N PRO A 140 15.91 12.62 -4.30
CA PRO A 140 15.89 13.33 -5.57
C PRO A 140 15.07 12.58 -6.63
N THR A 141 14.34 13.35 -7.42
CA THR A 141 13.65 12.92 -8.64
C THR A 141 14.67 12.32 -9.61
N GLY A 142 14.73 11.00 -9.76
CA GLY A 142 15.64 10.31 -10.69
C GLY A 142 16.55 9.23 -10.11
N LEU A 143 16.52 8.99 -8.78
CA LEU A 143 17.30 7.89 -8.20
C LEU A 143 16.60 6.54 -8.43
N HIS A 144 17.12 5.75 -9.36
CA HIS A 144 16.73 4.34 -9.49
C HIS A 144 17.29 3.56 -8.28
N LEU A 145 16.47 2.66 -7.70
CA LEU A 145 16.98 1.66 -6.76
C LEU A 145 17.87 0.68 -7.55
N VAL A 146 19.12 1.04 -7.76
CA VAL A 146 20.11 0.11 -8.32
C VAL A 146 20.48 -0.84 -7.19
N ARG A 147 20.31 -2.15 -7.40
CA ARG A 147 20.95 -3.14 -6.54
C ARG A 147 22.44 -2.80 -6.53
N THR A 148 23.01 -2.51 -5.37
CA THR A 148 24.43 -2.79 -5.18
C THR A 148 24.55 -4.30 -5.29
N SER A 149 24.79 -4.79 -6.50
CA SER A 149 25.29 -6.13 -6.71
C SER A 149 26.53 -6.25 -5.86
N GLN A 150 26.42 -7.01 -4.77
CA GLN A 150 27.58 -7.56 -4.09
C GLN A 150 28.46 -8.22 -5.16
N THR A 151 29.68 -7.71 -5.25
CA THR A 151 30.84 -8.46 -5.69
C THR A 151 30.95 -9.75 -4.86
N ALA A 152 30.78 -10.89 -5.52
CA ALA A 152 31.20 -12.27 -5.18
C ALA A 152 30.29 -13.20 -6.03
N GLU A 153 30.74 -13.95 -7.02
CA GLU A 153 32.05 -14.56 -7.36
C GLU A 153 32.36 -14.41 -8.85
#